data_AF-A0A529HKY2-F1
#
_entry.id   AF-A0A529HKY2-F1
#
_cell.length_a   1.000
_cell.length_b   1.000
_cell.length_c   1.000
_cell.angle_alpha   90.00
_cell.angle_beta   90.00
_cell.angle_gamma   90.00
#
_symmetry.space_group_name_H-M   'P 1'
#
loop_
_entity.id
_entity.type
_entity.pdbx_description
1 polymer ?
#
loop_
_entity_poly.entity_id
_entity_poly.type
_entity_poly.pdbx_seq_one_letter_code
_entity_poly.pdbx_strand_id
1 'polypeptide(L)'
;SKLMSEWMLRDAAIAHDIRYTALRYFNVAGADPKGRTGQSTPGATHLIKVACETALGKRPFMQVFGKDYPTPDGTCIRDYIHVSDLAAAHRLALQRLRDCGESLVANCGYSHGYSVLE
;
A
#
# COMPACT_ATOMS: atom_id res chain seq x y z
N SER A 1 -14.17 -5.18 -6.55
CA SER A 1 -14.11 -3.91 -7.32
C SER A 1 -12.76 -3.71 -8.02
N LYS A 2 -11.61 -3.81 -7.35
CA LYS A 2 -10.30 -3.49 -7.96
C LYS A 2 -9.90 -4.36 -9.16
N LEU A 3 -10.14 -5.67 -9.12
CA LEU A 3 -9.91 -6.56 -10.27
C LEU A 3 -10.75 -6.14 -11.51
N MET A 4 -12.01 -5.77 -11.28
CA MET A 4 -12.88 -5.27 -12.35
C MET A 4 -12.32 -3.98 -12.96
N SER A 5 -11.77 -3.06 -12.15
CA SER A 5 -11.14 -1.84 -12.66
C SER A 5 -9.92 -2.14 -13.55
N GLU A 6 -9.13 -3.17 -13.24
CA GLU A 6 -8.03 -3.58 -14.10
C GLU A 6 -8.52 -4.15 -15.44
N TRP A 7 -9.59 -4.94 -15.44
CA TRP A 7 -10.23 -5.41 -16.67
C TRP A 7 -10.77 -4.25 -17.51
N MET A 8 -11.45 -3.29 -16.87
CA MET A 8 -11.93 -2.09 -17.55
C MET A 8 -10.78 -1.29 -18.18
N LEU A 9 -9.65 -1.11 -17.48
CA LEU A 9 -8.48 -0.43 -18.02
C LEU A 9 -7.89 -1.17 -19.23
N ARG A 10 -7.77 -2.49 -19.14
CA ARG A 10 -7.30 -3.34 -20.25
C ARG A 10 -8.20 -3.20 -21.46
N ASP A 11 -9.51 -3.36 -21.27
CA ASP A 11 -10.47 -3.38 -22.37
C ASP A 11 -10.58 -1.98 -23.00
N ALA A 12 -10.48 -0.91 -22.22
CA ALA A 12 -10.42 0.46 -22.72
C ALA A 12 -9.13 0.76 -23.52
N ALA A 13 -7.98 0.19 -23.12
CA ALA A 13 -6.72 0.30 -23.86
C ALA A 13 -6.71 -0.51 -25.18
N ILE A 14 -7.54 -1.56 -25.29
CA ILE A 14 -7.78 -2.27 -26.56
C ILE A 14 -8.68 -1.44 -27.48
N ALA A 15 -9.70 -0.79 -26.92
CA ALA A 15 -10.70 -0.06 -27.70
C ALA A 15 -10.26 1.37 -28.11
N HIS A 16 -9.34 1.98 -27.36
CA HIS A 16 -8.94 3.37 -27.53
C HIS A 16 -7.43 3.53 -27.40
N ASP A 17 -6.89 4.64 -27.93
CA ASP A 17 -5.47 5.00 -27.81
C ASP A 17 -5.14 5.55 -26.42
N ILE A 18 -5.32 4.70 -25.40
CA ILE A 18 -4.94 4.98 -24.02
C ILE A 18 -3.97 3.91 -23.52
N ARG A 19 -2.98 4.35 -22.73
CA ARG A 19 -2.01 3.47 -22.08
C ARG A 19 -2.13 3.64 -20.57
N TYR A 20 -1.95 2.56 -19.81
CA TYR A 20 -2.17 2.58 -18.36
C TYR A 20 -1.04 1.91 -17.58
N THR A 21 -0.96 2.23 -16.30
CA THR A 21 -0.18 1.43 -15.34
C THR A 21 -1.02 1.13 -14.12
N ALA A 22 -1.16 -0.15 -13.78
CA ALA A 22 -1.83 -0.61 -12.57
C ALA A 22 -0.79 -1.10 -11.56
N LEU A 23 -0.62 -0.34 -10.48
CA LEU A 23 0.27 -0.70 -9.37
C LEU A 23 -0.53 -1.40 -8.27
N ARG A 24 -0.18 -2.64 -7.99
CA ARG A 24 -0.80 -3.47 -6.94
C ARG A 24 0.08 -3.44 -5.69
N TYR A 25 -0.46 -2.95 -4.58
CA TYR A 25 0.26 -2.87 -3.31
C TYR A 25 -0.66 -3.28 -2.16
N PHE A 26 -0.06 -3.80 -1.09
CA PHE A 26 -0.77 -4.33 0.06
C PHE A 26 -0.98 -3.27 1.13
N ASN A 27 0.01 -3.05 1.99
CA ASN A 27 -0.10 -2.09 3.08
C ASN A 27 0.84 -0.92 2.84
N VAL A 28 0.30 0.27 2.99
CA VAL A 28 1.06 1.52 2.90
C VAL A 28 1.19 2.08 4.30
N ALA A 29 2.41 2.45 4.68
CA ALA A 29 2.73 3.00 5.99
C ALA A 29 3.66 4.21 5.87
N GLY A 30 3.86 4.91 6.99
CA GLY A 30 4.72 6.07 7.08
C GLY A 30 4.01 7.40 6.78
N ALA A 31 4.83 8.44 6.67
CA ALA A 31 4.42 9.81 6.43
C ALA A 31 5.48 10.50 5.56
N ASP A 32 5.26 11.76 5.18
CA ASP A 32 6.34 12.55 4.58
C ASP A 32 7.53 12.60 5.55
N PRO A 33 8.76 12.23 5.12
CA PRO A 33 9.95 12.31 5.97
C PRO A 33 10.21 13.70 6.57
N LYS A 34 9.69 14.76 5.94
CA LYS A 34 9.74 16.14 6.47
C LYS A 34 8.60 16.49 7.41
N GLY A 35 7.71 15.55 7.73
CA GLY A 35 6.56 15.74 8.62
C GLY A 35 5.45 16.65 8.10
N ARG A 36 5.45 17.03 6.81
CA ARG A 36 4.48 17.99 6.25
C ARG A 36 3.09 17.40 6.02
N THR A 37 3.01 16.08 5.81
CA THR A 37 1.76 15.36 5.60
C THR A 37 1.87 13.91 6.04
N GLY A 38 0.75 13.30 6.40
CA GLY A 38 0.65 11.93 6.88
C GLY A 38 -0.81 11.48 6.95
N GLN A 39 -1.04 10.24 7.35
CA GLN A 39 -2.39 9.67 7.38
C GLN A 39 -3.26 10.30 8.49
N SER A 40 -4.21 11.16 8.11
CA SER A 40 -5.07 11.90 9.05
C SER A 40 -6.51 11.40 9.15
N THR A 41 -6.89 10.33 8.43
CA THR A 41 -8.27 9.81 8.39
C THR A 41 -8.83 9.46 9.79
N PRO A 42 -10.01 9.97 10.19
CA PRO A 42 -10.67 9.56 11.42
C PRO A 42 -10.97 8.05 11.44
N GLY A 43 -10.99 7.45 12.63
CA GLY A 43 -11.32 6.02 12.76
C GLY A 43 -10.32 5.10 12.07
N ALA A 44 -9.03 5.25 12.40
CA ALA A 44 -7.97 4.48 11.74
C ALA A 44 -8.21 2.96 11.84
N THR A 45 -8.17 2.32 10.67
CA THR A 45 -8.25 0.86 10.49
C THR A 45 -6.91 0.23 10.15
N HIS A 46 -5.93 1.03 9.74
CA HIS A 46 -4.60 0.58 9.36
C HIS A 46 -3.74 0.32 10.60
N LEU A 47 -3.10 -0.85 10.66
CA LEU A 47 -2.34 -1.32 11.83
C LEU A 47 -1.35 -0.28 12.36
N ILE A 48 -0.45 0.21 11.51
CA ILE A 48 0.62 1.13 11.91
C ILE A 48 0.05 2.43 12.50
N LYS A 49 -1.04 2.96 11.92
CA LYS A 49 -1.69 4.15 12.48
C LYS A 49 -2.32 3.88 13.84
N VAL A 50 -2.98 2.72 14.01
CA VAL A 50 -3.54 2.31 15.31
C VAL A 50 -2.43 2.14 16.36
N ALA A 51 -1.29 1.58 15.98
CA ALA A 51 -0.12 1.45 16.85
C ALA A 51 0.38 2.83 17.31
N CYS A 52 0.55 3.78 16.37
CA CYS A 52 0.94 5.15 16.70
C CYS A 52 -0.08 5.87 17.60
N GLU A 53 -1.39 5.72 17.33
CA GLU A 53 -2.44 6.32 18.17
C GLU A 53 -2.43 5.75 19.59
N THR A 54 -2.18 4.45 19.74
CA THR A 54 -2.04 3.79 21.05
C THR A 54 -0.81 4.30 21.79
N ALA A 55 0.35 4.37 21.11
CA ALA A 55 1.58 4.88 21.68
C ALA A 55 1.46 6.36 22.13
N LEU A 56 0.65 7.15 21.43
CA LEU A 56 0.35 8.54 21.78
C LEU A 56 -0.78 8.69 22.81
N GLY A 57 -1.30 7.60 23.38
CA GLY A 57 -2.38 7.62 24.36
C GLY A 57 -3.76 8.00 23.82
N LYS A 58 -3.93 8.09 22.49
CA LYS A 58 -5.22 8.37 21.85
C LYS A 58 -6.15 7.15 21.87
N ARG A 59 -5.58 5.96 22.11
CA ARG A 59 -6.30 4.70 22.30
C ARG A 59 -5.75 3.98 23.53
N PRO A 60 -6.59 3.26 24.28
CA PRO A 60 -6.15 2.52 25.47
C PRO A 60 -5.30 1.29 25.12
N PHE A 61 -5.54 0.66 23.98
CA PHE A 61 -4.80 -0.52 23.52
C PHE A 61 -4.91 -0.69 22.00
N MET A 62 -3.99 -1.47 21.44
CA MET A 62 -4.06 -2.00 20.08
C MET A 62 -4.45 -3.48 20.14
N GLN A 63 -5.48 -3.87 19.39
CA GLN A 63 -5.91 -5.26 19.32
C GLN A 63 -5.15 -6.00 18.22
N VAL A 64 -4.59 -7.17 18.57
CA VAL A 64 -3.97 -8.11 17.62
C VAL A 64 -4.97 -9.24 17.34
N PHE A 65 -5.34 -9.41 16.07
CA PHE A 65 -6.31 -10.42 15.65
C PHE A 65 -5.59 -11.69 15.18
N GLY A 66 -5.63 -12.73 16.03
CA GLY A 66 -5.00 -14.03 15.76
C GLY A 66 -3.56 -14.12 16.31
N LYS A 67 -3.25 -15.27 16.90
CA LYS A 67 -1.93 -15.60 17.48
C LYS A 67 -1.50 -17.04 17.19
N ASP A 68 -2.21 -17.69 16.27
CA ASP A 68 -2.16 -19.10 15.93
C ASP A 68 -1.92 -19.31 14.43
N TYR A 69 -1.44 -18.29 13.72
CA TYR A 69 -1.00 -18.42 12.35
C TYR A 69 0.29 -19.26 12.28
N PRO A 70 0.54 -19.98 11.16
CA PRO A 70 1.80 -20.69 10.92
C PRO A 70 2.92 -19.71 10.56
N THR A 71 3.26 -18.80 11.48
CA THR A 71 4.29 -17.76 11.39
C THR A 71 5.18 -17.81 12.63
N PRO A 72 6.40 -17.25 12.60
CA PRO A 72 7.37 -17.41 13.71
C PRO A 72 6.86 -16.96 15.09
N ASP A 73 6.00 -15.94 15.14
CA ASP A 73 5.44 -15.37 16.36
C ASP A 73 3.92 -15.62 16.52
N GLY A 74 3.34 -16.41 15.61
CA GLY A 74 1.90 -16.72 15.56
C GLY A 74 1.03 -15.59 15.01
N THR A 75 1.58 -14.41 14.68
CA THR A 75 0.79 -13.27 14.17
C THR A 75 0.91 -13.10 12.66
N CYS A 76 -0.01 -12.35 12.06
CA CYS A 76 -0.10 -12.28 10.61
C CYS A 76 1.07 -11.49 9.99
N ILE A 77 1.70 -12.03 8.94
CA ILE A 77 2.79 -11.38 8.21
C ILE A 77 2.25 -10.55 7.04
N ARG A 78 2.74 -9.33 6.87
CA ARG A 78 2.29 -8.37 5.85
C ARG A 78 3.47 -7.57 5.27
N ASP A 79 3.40 -7.26 3.98
CA ASP A 79 4.34 -6.33 3.31
C ASP A 79 3.86 -4.89 3.51
N TYR A 80 4.77 -4.03 4.00
CA TYR A 80 4.53 -2.61 4.28
C TYR A 80 5.46 -1.75 3.42
N ILE A 81 4.90 -1.09 2.40
CA ILE A 81 5.63 -0.12 1.59
C ILE A 81 5.51 1.29 2.20
N HIS A 82 6.62 2.05 2.21
CA HIS A 82 6.60 3.43 2.65
C HIS A 82 5.82 4.31 1.65
N VAL A 83 4.98 5.22 2.15
CA VAL A 83 4.13 6.09 1.31
C VAL A 83 4.91 6.93 0.31
N SER A 84 6.12 7.40 0.68
CA SER A 84 6.98 8.16 -0.23
C SER A 84 7.52 7.31 -1.38
N ASP A 85 7.83 6.04 -1.13
CA ASP A 85 8.33 5.12 -2.16
C ASP A 85 7.20 4.75 -3.11
N LEU A 86 5.99 4.54 -2.58
CA LEU A 86 4.80 4.34 -3.40
C LEU A 86 4.51 5.57 -4.28
N ALA A 87 4.64 6.78 -3.74
CA ALA A 87 4.50 8.01 -4.53
C ALA A 87 5.58 8.11 -5.62
N ALA A 88 6.82 7.72 -5.32
CA ALA A 88 7.90 7.64 -6.30
C ALA A 88 7.61 6.61 -7.40
N ALA A 89 7.06 5.45 -7.05
CA ALA A 89 6.64 4.41 -8.02
C ALA A 89 5.57 4.94 -8.98
N HIS A 90 4.58 5.68 -8.49
CA HIS A 90 3.57 6.32 -9.35
C HIS A 90 4.19 7.38 -10.28
N ARG A 91 5.15 8.18 -9.77
CA ARG A 91 5.88 9.15 -10.60
C ARG A 91 6.66 8.45 -11.72
N LEU A 92 7.34 7.34 -11.42
CA LEU A 92 8.09 6.55 -12.40
C LEU A 92 7.16 5.87 -13.42
N ALA A 93 6.01 5.36 -12.98
CA ALA A 93 4.99 4.81 -13.86
C ALA A 93 4.47 5.86 -14.87
N LEU A 94 4.18 7.07 -14.39
CA LEU A 94 3.78 8.17 -15.27
C LEU A 94 4.89 8.56 -16.25
N GLN A 95 6.14 8.63 -15.78
CA GLN A 95 7.28 8.94 -16.64
C GLN A 95 7.43 7.89 -17.75
N ARG A 96 7.33 6.60 -17.41
CA ARG A 96 7.36 5.51 -18.39
C ARG A 96 6.28 5.65 -19.46
N LEU A 97 5.05 6.00 -19.08
CA LEU A 97 3.96 6.22 -20.04
C LEU A 97 4.24 7.42 -20.97
N ARG A 98 4.85 8.49 -20.45
CA ARG A 98 5.28 9.63 -21.27
C ARG A 98 6.39 9.27 -22.25
N ASP A 99 7.31 8.40 -21.84
CA ASP A 99 8.43 7.92 -22.66
C ASP A 99 8.03 6.77 -23.60
N CYS A 100 6.79 6.79 -24.12
CA CYS A 100 6.24 5.79 -25.04
C CYS A 100 6.26 4.34 -24.50
N GLY A 101 6.27 4.15 -23.18
CA GLY A 101 6.15 2.82 -22.59
C GLY A 101 4.76 2.21 -22.78
N GLU A 102 4.74 0.89 -22.97
CA GLU A 102 3.53 0.08 -23.02
C GLU A 102 2.80 0.00 -21.67
N SER A 103 1.53 -0.39 -21.74
CA SER A 103 0.71 -0.63 -20.55
C SER A 103 1.35 -1.67 -19.63
N LEU A 104 1.24 -1.45 -18.31
CA LEU A 104 1.94 -2.26 -17.31
C LEU A 104 1.03 -2.61 -16.13
N VAL A 105 1.15 -3.84 -15.63
CA VAL A 105 0.62 -4.25 -14.33
C VAL A 105 1.79 -4.74 -13.49
N ALA A 106 1.99 -4.15 -12.33
CA ALA A 106 3.15 -4.46 -11.48
C ALA A 106 2.78 -4.48 -9.99
N ASN A 107 3.46 -5.34 -9.23
CA ASN A 107 3.39 -5.31 -7.78
C ASN A 107 4.36 -4.24 -7.24
N CYS A 108 3.95 -3.53 -6.20
CA CYS A 108 4.74 -2.55 -5.47
C CYS A 108 4.74 -2.93 -3.99
N GLY A 109 5.92 -3.31 -3.50
CA GLY A 109 6.15 -3.76 -2.13
C GLY A 109 7.64 -4.01 -1.94
N TYR A 110 8.06 -4.29 -0.72
CA TYR A 110 9.46 -4.62 -0.46
C TYR A 110 9.74 -6.11 -0.57
N SER A 111 8.71 -6.93 -0.82
CA SER A 111 8.83 -8.40 -0.86
C SER A 111 9.44 -8.97 0.43
N HIS A 112 9.30 -8.20 1.52
CA HIS A 112 9.72 -8.55 2.85
C HIS A 112 8.53 -8.27 3.78
N GLY A 113 8.08 -9.31 4.45
CA GLY A 113 6.93 -9.25 5.33
C GLY A 113 7.36 -9.08 6.77
N TYR A 114 6.60 -8.28 7.51
CA TYR A 114 6.71 -8.14 8.96
C TYR A 114 5.45 -8.71 9.61
N SER A 115 5.64 -9.37 10.75
CA SER A 115 4.54 -9.77 11.63
C SER A 115 3.89 -8.55 12.29
N VAL A 116 2.84 -8.77 13.08
CA VAL A 116 2.19 -7.67 13.82
C VAL A 116 3.02 -7.21 15.03
N LEU A 117 3.90 -8.08 15.53
CA LEU A 117 4.71 -7.81 16.73
C LEU A 117 6.12 -7.32 16.42
N GLU A 118 6.56 -7.43 15.16
CA GLU A 118 7.77 -6.79 14.63
C GLU A 118 7.54 -5.29 14.36
#